data_AF-A0A3C1KMY4-F1
#
_entry.id   AF-A0A3C1KMY4-F1
#
_cell.length_a   1.000
_cell.length_b   1.000
_cell.length_c   1.000
_cell.angle_alpha   90.00
_cell.angle_beta   90.00
_cell.angle_gamma   90.00
#
_symmetry.space_group_name_H-M   'P 1'
#
loop_
_entity.id
_entity.type
_entity.pdbx_description
1 polymer ?
#
loop_
_entity_poly.entity_id
_entity_poly.type
_entity_poly.pdbx_seq_one_letter_code
_entity_poly.pdbx_strand_id
1 'polypeptide(L)' 'TPIDYLDFASPVAGLGSKVGFDATNKWPGETTREWGSPIVMSSEVKARVDALWDELGIDLPLQGKPR' A
#
# COMPACT_ATOMS: atom_id res chain seq x y z
N THR A 1 -12.22 21.45 -9.45
CA THR A 1 -12.33 21.32 -7.98
C THR A 1 -11.23 22.14 -7.33
N PRO A 2 -11.39 22.62 -6.09
CA PRO A 2 -10.33 23.34 -5.39
C PRO A 2 -9.06 22.50 -5.31
N ILE A 3 -7.93 23.07 -5.73
CA ILE A 3 -6.59 22.48 -5.62
C ILE A 3 -5.63 23.53 -5.06
N ASP A 4 -4.44 23.11 -4.63
CA ASP A 4 -3.43 24.04 -4.13
C ASP A 4 -3.10 25.11 -5.19
N TYR A 5 -3.03 26.37 -4.75
CA TYR A 5 -2.61 27.48 -5.59
C TYR A 5 -1.16 27.32 -6.08
N LEU A 6 -0.32 26.62 -5.32
CA LEU A 6 1.08 26.36 -5.65
C LEU A 6 1.28 25.18 -6.61
N ASP A 7 0.21 24.49 -7.00
CA ASP A 7 0.29 23.37 -7.95
C ASP A 7 0.42 23.90 -9.40
N PHE A 8 1.63 23.95 -9.91
CA PHE A 8 1.93 24.35 -11.29
C PHE A 8 1.48 23.32 -12.35
N ALA A 9 1.11 22.10 -11.93
CA ALA A 9 0.52 21.10 -12.81
C ALA A 9 -1.00 21.33 -12.99
N SER A 10 -1.60 22.25 -12.23
CA SER A 10 -2.98 22.66 -12.44
C SER A 10 -3.12 23.54 -13.69
N PRO A 11 -4.18 23.36 -14.50
CA PRO A 11 -4.39 24.16 -15.70
C PRO A 11 -4.70 25.64 -15.39
N VAL A 12 -5.23 25.92 -14.19
CA VAL A 12 -5.51 27.26 -13.67
C VAL A 12 -5.22 27.26 -12.18
N ALA A 13 -4.54 28.30 -11.68
CA ALA A 13 -4.19 28.41 -10.27
C ALA A 13 -5.43 28.29 -9.37
N GLY A 14 -5.37 27.38 -8.39
CA GLY A 14 -6.47 27.10 -7.46
C GLY A 14 -7.59 26.21 -8.03
N LEU A 15 -7.50 25.79 -9.31
CA LEU A 15 -8.51 24.97 -9.96
C LEU A 15 -7.89 23.79 -10.72
N GLY A 16 -8.15 22.58 -10.23
CA GLY A 16 -7.68 21.34 -10.86
C GLY A 16 -8.68 20.20 -10.77
N SER A 17 -8.31 19.07 -11.36
CA SER A 17 -9.02 17.80 -11.25
C SER A 17 -8.55 17.01 -10.03
N LYS A 18 -9.32 15.98 -9.66
CA LYS A 18 -8.90 14.95 -8.70
C LYS A 18 -9.03 13.61 -9.42
N VAL A 19 -8.10 12.70 -9.14
CA VAL A 19 -8.13 11.35 -9.70
C VAL A 19 -8.36 10.37 -8.56
N GLY A 20 -9.36 9.51 -8.71
CA GLY A 20 -9.58 8.36 -7.85
C GLY A 20 -9.02 7.11 -8.50
N PHE A 21 -8.11 6.43 -7.82
CA PHE A 21 -7.66 5.10 -8.22
C PHE A 21 -8.29 4.07 -7.30
N ASP A 22 -9.11 3.18 -7.87
CA ASP A 22 -9.64 2.04 -7.12
C ASP A 22 -8.72 0.81 -7.30
N ALA A 23 -7.78 0.68 -6.36
CA ALA A 23 -6.82 -0.42 -6.28
C ALA A 23 -7.32 -1.63 -5.45
N THR A 24 -8.62 -1.74 -5.19
CA THR A 24 -9.19 -2.90 -4.50
C THR A 24 -9.26 -4.13 -5.42
N ASN A 25 -9.30 -5.31 -4.82
CA ASN A 25 -9.64 -6.54 -5.54
C ASN A 25 -11.07 -6.44 -6.06
N LYS A 26 -11.28 -6.85 -7.32
CA LYS A 26 -12.58 -6.71 -7.97
C LYS A 26 -13.51 -7.88 -7.67
N TRP A 27 -14.75 -7.57 -7.34
CA TRP A 27 -15.78 -8.55 -6.99
C TRP A 27 -16.45 -9.15 -8.23
N PRO A 28 -17.17 -10.28 -8.09
CA PRO A 28 -18.01 -10.80 -9.17
C PRO A 28 -18.98 -9.73 -9.68
N GLY A 29 -18.97 -9.48 -10.99
CA GLY A 29 -19.75 -8.42 -11.64
C GLY A 29 -18.95 -7.16 -11.99
N GLU A 30 -17.81 -6.91 -11.33
CA GLU A 30 -16.88 -5.83 -11.69
C GLU A 30 -15.85 -6.27 -12.74
N THR A 31 -15.65 -7.58 -12.89
CA THR A 31 -14.78 -8.18 -13.90
C THR A 31 -15.32 -9.54 -14.34
N THR A 32 -15.02 -9.91 -15.59
CA THR A 32 -15.28 -11.25 -16.16
C THR A 32 -14.07 -12.17 -16.08
N ARG A 33 -12.94 -11.67 -15.56
CA ARG A 33 -11.69 -12.40 -15.42
C ARG A 33 -11.58 -13.04 -14.05
N GLU A 34 -10.86 -14.16 -13.96
CA GLU A 34 -10.43 -14.70 -12.68
C GLU A 34 -9.47 -13.71 -12.00
N TRP A 35 -9.76 -13.42 -10.73
CA TRP A 35 -8.90 -12.55 -9.92
C TRP A 35 -7.84 -13.39 -9.21
N GLY A 36 -6.60 -12.87 -9.15
CA GLY A 36 -5.49 -13.57 -8.51
C GLY A 36 -5.71 -13.74 -7.00
N SER A 37 -5.28 -14.87 -6.46
CA SER A 37 -5.24 -15.07 -5.00
C SER A 37 -3.96 -14.44 -4.42
N PRO A 38 -4.07 -13.59 -3.39
CA PRO A 38 -2.90 -13.00 -2.76
C PRO A 38 -2.06 -14.06 -2.04
N ILE A 39 -0.74 -13.97 -2.19
CA ILE A 39 0.18 -14.79 -1.41
C ILE A 39 0.21 -14.23 0.02
N VAL A 40 -0.06 -15.10 1.00
CA VAL A 40 -0.02 -14.76 2.42
C VAL A 40 1.01 -15.62 3.15
N MET A 41 1.72 -15.02 4.11
CA MET A 41 2.63 -15.76 4.98
C MET A 41 1.83 -16.66 5.93
N SER A 42 2.34 -17.87 6.20
CA SER A 42 1.83 -18.69 7.30
C SER A 42 2.02 -17.96 8.62
N SER A 43 0.98 -17.92 9.45
CA SER A 43 1.01 -17.26 10.77
C SER A 43 2.01 -17.92 11.72
N GLU A 44 2.13 -19.25 11.67
CA GLU A 44 3.10 -20.02 12.45
C GLU A 44 4.54 -19.68 12.06
N VAL A 45 4.83 -19.66 10.75
CA VAL A 45 6.16 -19.33 10.24
C VAL A 45 6.52 -17.90 10.61
N LYS A 46 5.59 -16.96 10.45
CA LYS A 46 5.78 -15.57 10.85
C LYS A 46 6.11 -15.46 12.33
N ALA A 47 5.30 -16.06 13.21
CA ALA A 47 5.52 -16.02 14.66
C ALA A 47 6.87 -16.62 15.08
N ARG A 48 7.26 -17.73 14.45
CA ARG A 48 8.56 -18.36 14.70
C ARG A 48 9.72 -17.45 14.28
N VAL A 49 9.64 -16.84 13.10
CA VAL A 49 10.70 -15.94 12.61
C VAL A 49 10.76 -14.66 13.45
N ASP A 50 9.61 -14.10 13.85
CA ASP A 50 9.53 -12.93 14.72
C ASP A 50 10.23 -13.20 16.08
N ALA A 51 10.10 -14.42 16.64
CA ALA A 51 10.79 -14.80 17.88
C ALA A 51 12.31 -14.99 17.71
N LEU A 52 12.77 -15.45 16.54
CA LEU A 52 14.20 -15.65 16.24
C LEU A 52 14.90 -14.34 15.84
N TRP A 53 14.15 -13.30 15.47
CA TRP A 53 14.69 -12.13 14.79
C TRP A 53 15.79 -11.41 15.56
N ASP A 54 15.61 -11.24 16.88
CA ASP A 54 16.59 -10.57 17.75
C ASP A 54 17.86 -11.43 17.95
N GLU A 55 17.75 -12.76 17.94
CA GLU A 55 18.90 -13.68 18.06
C GLU A 55 19.78 -13.69 16.80
N LEU A 56 19.19 -13.41 15.64
CA LEU A 56 19.89 -13.42 14.36
C LEU A 56 20.84 -12.22 14.20
N GLY A 57 20.75 -11.20 15.05
CA GLY A 57 21.63 -10.02 15.01
C GLY A 57 21.54 -9.25 13.69
N ILE A 58 20.40 -9.30 13.00
CA ILE A 58 20.16 -8.63 11.73
C ILE A 58 19.59 -7.23 12.01
N ASP A 59 20.45 -6.23 11.91
CA ASP A 59 20.03 -4.84 11.95
C ASP A 59 19.48 -4.41 10.58
N LEU A 60 18.19 -4.13 10.54
CA LEU A 60 17.60 -3.45 9.39
C LEU A 60 17.86 -1.95 9.52
N PRO A 61 18.41 -1.28 8.49
CA PRO A 61 18.49 0.17 8.49
C PRO A 61 17.09 0.75 8.66
N LEU A 62 16.94 1.59 9.69
CA LEU A 62 15.70 2.13 10.24
C LEU A 62 14.60 2.39 9.20
N GLN A 63 13.42 1.79 9.42
CA GLN A 63 12.15 2.43 9.10
C GLN A 63 11.32 2.52 10.38
N GLY A 64 11.21 3.74 10.91
CA GLY A 64 10.56 4.03 12.18
C GLY A 64 9.06 3.74 12.20
N LYS A 65 8.68 2.55 12.67
CA LYS A 65 7.38 2.25 13.30
C LYS A 65 7.59 1.30 14.47
N PRO A 66 6.83 1.44 15.57
CA PRO A 66 6.88 0.48 16.68
C PRO A 66 6.44 -0.91 16.18
N ARG A 67 7.14 -1.95 16.66
CA ARG A 67 6.86 -3.36 16.36
C ARG A 67 5.50 -3.79 16.90
#